data_AF-A0A662HVP1-F1
#
_entry.id   AF-A0A662HVP1-F1
#
_cell.length_a   1.000
_cell.length_b   1.000
_cell.length_c   1.000
_cell.angle_alpha   90.00
_cell.angle_beta   90.00
_cell.angle_gamma   90.00
#
_symmetry.space_group_name_H-M   'P 1'
#
loop_
_entity.id
_entity.type
_entity.pdbx_description
1 polymer ?
#
loop_
_entity_poly.entity_id
_entity_poly.type
_entity_poly.pdbx_seq_one_letter_code
_entity_poly.pdbx_strand_id
1 'polypeptide(L)'
;MFAEMNSPIGKIRIYACDKGIIRICIGQTPPLKISYAPSSSRAKTLLEGALKELSEYFAGERCEFTVPVNPQGTDFELKVWNA
;
A
#
# COMPACT_ATOMS: atom_id res chain seq x y z
N MET A 1 -7.02 4.22 5.92
CA MET A 1 -6.96 5.33 4.95
C MET A 1 -6.48 4.79 3.61
N PHE A 2 -6.70 5.50 2.50
CA PHE A 2 -6.12 5.15 1.21
C PHE A 2 -5.58 6.37 0.46
N ALA A 3 -4.69 6.12 -0.50
CA ALA A 3 -4.24 7.07 -1.50
C ALA A 3 -4.20 6.40 -2.88
N GLU A 4 -4.13 7.21 -3.94
CA GLU A 4 -4.11 6.74 -5.32
C GLU A 4 -3.01 7.42 -6.13
N MET A 5 -2.47 6.69 -7.10
CA MET A 5 -1.58 7.24 -8.13
C MET A 5 -1.83 6.57 -9.48
N ASN A 6 -1.45 7.26 -10.56
CA ASN A 6 -1.30 6.62 -11.86
C ASN A 6 0.08 5.98 -11.95
N SER A 7 0.17 4.86 -12.66
CA SER A 7 1.43 4.17 -12.93
C SER A 7 1.42 3.58 -14.35
N PRO A 8 2.58 3.16 -14.89
CA PRO A 8 2.66 2.47 -16.18
C PRO A 8 1.79 1.22 -16.29
N ILE A 9 1.42 0.60 -15.16
CA ILE A 9 0.59 -0.61 -15.09
C ILE A 9 -0.88 -0.31 -14.73
N GLY A 10 -1.27 0.97 -14.77
CA GLY A 10 -2.62 1.44 -14.48
C GLY A 10 -2.74 2.17 -13.15
N LYS A 11 -3.97 2.45 -12.73
CA LYS A 11 -4.25 3.16 -11.47
C LYS A 11 -3.92 2.25 -10.29
N ILE A 12 -3.09 2.73 -9.37
CA ILE A 12 -2.72 2.04 -8.15
C ILE A 12 -3.44 2.71 -6.98
N ARG A 13 -4.05 1.90 -6.13
CA ARG A 13 -4.65 2.33 -4.87
C ARG A 13 -3.97 1.62 -3.71
N ILE A 14 -3.53 2.41 -2.74
CA ILE A 14 -2.72 1.97 -1.61
C ILE A 14 -3.53 2.22 -0.34
N TYR A 15 -3.54 1.24 0.55
CA TYR A 15 -4.23 1.29 1.83
C TYR A 15 -3.23 1.21 2.97
N ALA A 16 -3.43 2.04 3.99
CA ALA A 16 -2.58 2.08 5.17
C ALA A 16 -3.37 2.19 6.47
N CYS A 17 -2.78 1.66 7.52
CA CYS A 17 -3.12 1.92 8.92
C CYS A 17 -1.85 2.34 9.68
N ASP A 18 -1.97 2.59 10.99
CA ASP A 18 -0.87 3.07 11.83
C ASP A 18 0.32 2.11 11.87
N LYS A 19 0.09 0.82 11.59
CA LYS A 19 1.13 -0.22 11.59
C LYS A 19 1.92 -0.28 10.28
N GLY A 20 1.33 0.10 9.15
CA GLY A 20 1.96 -0.06 7.84
C GLY A 20 0.96 -0.09 6.67
N ILE A 21 1.50 -0.37 5.48
CA ILE A 21 0.74 -0.61 4.25
C ILE A 21 0.08 -1.98 4.35
N ILE A 22 -1.25 -2.01 4.21
CA ILE A 22 -2.06 -3.22 4.40
C ILE A 22 -2.47 -3.86 3.08
N ARG A 23 -2.56 -3.07 1.99
CA ARG A 23 -3.01 -3.54 0.68
C ARG A 23 -2.61 -2.56 -0.43
N ILE A 24 -2.27 -3.11 -1.60
CA ILE A 24 -2.10 -2.38 -2.85
C ILE A 24 -2.99 -3.05 -3.90
N CYS A 25 -3.74 -2.26 -4.65
CA CYS A 25 -4.60 -2.74 -5.74
C CYS A 25 -4.23 -2.02 -7.04
N ILE A 26 -4.17 -2.75 -8.15
CA ILE A 26 -3.94 -2.19 -9.49
C ILE A 26 -5.23 -2.36 -10.30
N GLY A 27 -5.70 -1.28 -10.94
CA GLY A 27 -6.89 -1.30 -11.79
C GLY A 27 -8.20 -1.17 -11.02
N GLN A 28 -9.17 -2.05 -11.29
CA GLN A 28 -10.49 -1.98 -10.66
C GLN A 28 -10.40 -2.36 -9.19
N THR A 29 -10.81 -1.45 -8.32
CA THR A 29 -10.86 -1.73 -6.90
C THR A 29 -12.28 -2.20 -6.54
N PRO A 30 -12.46 -3.40 -5.99
CA PRO A 30 -13.74 -3.79 -5.42
C PRO A 30 -14.11 -2.84 -4.26
N PRO A 31 -15.40 -2.57 -4.03
CA PRO A 31 -15.83 -1.76 -2.91
C PRO A 31 -15.35 -2.40 -1.60
N LEU A 32 -14.51 -1.70 -0.86
CA LEU A 32 -14.05 -2.17 0.43
C LEU A 32 -15.16 -1.99 1.47
N LYS A 33 -15.68 -3.10 1.99
CA LYS A 33 -16.48 -3.12 3.23
C LYS A 33 -15.58 -3.00 4.47
N ILE A 34 -14.56 -2.14 4.44
CA ILE A 34 -13.67 -1.93 5.58
C ILE A 34 -13.80 -0.47 5.98
N SER A 35 -14.47 -0.25 7.12
CA SER A 35 -14.50 1.05 7.79
C SER A 35 -13.11 1.30 8.35
N TYR A 36 -12.24 1.93 7.57
CA TYR A 36 -10.95 2.37 8.11
C TYR A 36 -11.21 3.51 9.09
N ALA A 37 -10.86 3.25 10.34
CA ALA A 37 -10.82 4.20 11.45
C ALA A 37 -10.21 5.56 11.04
N PRO A 38 -10.57 6.66 11.74
CA PRO A 38 -10.31 8.02 11.29
C PRO A 38 -8.83 8.26 11.01
N SER A 39 -8.60 9.12 10.02
CA SER A 39 -7.32 9.60 9.50
C SER A 39 -6.27 9.87 10.57
N SER A 40 -5.42 8.89 10.89
CA SER A 40 -4.25 9.13 11.72
C SER A 40 -3.16 9.82 10.91
N SER A 41 -2.41 10.72 11.55
CA SER A 41 -1.26 11.39 10.94
C SER A 41 -0.22 10.38 10.44
N ARG A 42 -0.06 9.26 11.16
CA ARG A 42 0.89 8.20 10.82
C ARG A 42 0.50 7.47 9.53
N ALA A 43 -0.78 7.09 9.37
CA ALA A 43 -1.24 6.43 8.16
C ALA A 43 -1.07 7.34 6.93
N LYS A 44 -1.23 8.66 7.10
CA LYS A 44 -0.97 9.64 6.03
C LYS A 44 0.51 9.67 5.63
N THR A 45 1.43 9.77 6.59
CA THR A 45 2.88 9.73 6.33
C THR A 45 3.30 8.45 5.63
N LEU A 46 2.73 7.30 6.01
CA LEU A 46 3.00 6.03 5.36
C LEU A 46 2.54 5.99 3.91
N LEU A 47 1.37 6.57 3.61
CA LEU A 47 0.88 6.67 2.23
C LEU A 47 1.74 7.60 1.39
N GLU A 48 2.14 8.76 1.92
CA GLU A 48 3.05 9.69 1.23
C GLU A 48 4.40 9.01 0.93
N GLY A 49 4.96 8.27 1.89
CA GLY A 49 6.17 7.47 1.68
C GLY A 49 5.98 6.41 0.60
N ALA A 50 4.87 5.66 0.63
CA ALA A 50 4.61 4.61 -0.36
C ALA A 50 4.44 5.16 -1.78
N LEU A 51 3.74 6.29 -1.93
CA LEU A 51 3.58 6.95 -3.22
C LEU A 51 4.94 7.42 -3.79
N LYS A 52 5.80 7.96 -2.92
CA LYS A 52 7.14 8.38 -3.30
C LYS A 52 7.99 7.20 -3.77
N GLU A 53 8.10 6.15 -2.96
CA GLU A 53 8.93 4.98 -3.29
C GLU A 53 8.41 4.26 -4.54
N LEU A 54 7.09 4.17 -4.73
CA LEU A 54 6.53 3.60 -5.96
C LEU A 54 6.83 4.46 -7.19
N SER A 55 6.82 5.79 -7.05
CA SER A 55 7.18 6.68 -8.16
C SER A 55 8.65 6.50 -8.56
N GLU A 56 9.56 6.42 -7.57
CA GLU A 56 10.98 6.12 -7.80
C GLU A 56 11.19 4.74 -8.42
N TYR A 57 10.42 3.73 -7.99
CA TYR A 57 10.46 2.38 -8.57
C TYR A 57 10.04 2.38 -10.05
N PHE A 58 8.93 3.04 -10.39
CA PHE A 58 8.48 3.13 -11.79
C PHE A 58 9.40 4.00 -12.66
N ALA A 59 10.17 4.91 -12.06
CA ALA A 59 11.23 5.66 -12.75
C ALA A 59 12.52 4.83 -12.95
N GLY A 60 12.63 3.65 -12.33
CA GLY A 60 13.85 2.83 -12.35
C GLY A 60 14.95 3.31 -11.41
N GLU A 61 14.64 4.23 -10.49
CA GLU A 61 15.60 4.83 -9.54
C GLU A 61 15.72 4.03 -8.23
N ARG A 62 14.75 3.15 -7.97
CA ARG A 62 14.66 2.35 -6.75
C ARG A 62 14.28 0.90 -7.06
N CYS A 63 14.94 -0.03 -6.36
CA CYS A 63 14.57 -1.45 -6.37
C CYS A 63 14.22 -1.99 -4.96
N GLU A 64 14.45 -1.21 -3.90
CA GLU A 64 14.21 -1.62 -2.51
C GLU A 64 13.25 -0.64 -1.82
N PHE A 65 12.28 -1.18 -1.07
CA PHE A 65 11.26 -0.40 -0.36
C PHE A 65 11.57 -0.34 1.13
N THR A 66 11.32 0.82 1.76
CA THR A 66 11.54 1.02 3.20
C THR A 66 10.24 1.24 3.97
N VAL A 67 9.14 1.49 3.27
CA VAL A 67 7.84 1.69 3.91
C VAL A 67 7.39 0.40 4.62
N PRO A 68 7.01 0.46 5.91
CA PRO A 68 6.59 -0.72 6.64
C PRO A 68 5.30 -1.30 6.07
N VAL A 69 5.27 -2.62 5.93
CA VAL A 69 4.09 -3.38 5.51
C VAL A 69 3.43 -4.06 6.71
N ASN A 70 2.12 -4.13 6.69
CA ASN A 70 1.31 -4.86 7.67
C ASN A 70 0.25 -5.68 6.90
N PRO A 71 0.67 -6.67 6.10
CA PRO A 71 -0.24 -7.41 5.23
C PRO A 71 -1.34 -8.09 6.05
N GLN A 72 -2.54 -8.16 5.49
CA GLN A 72 -3.70 -8.81 6.09
C GLN A 72 -4.16 -9.91 5.14
N GLY A 73 -4.04 -11.17 5.59
CA GLY A 73 -4.38 -12.37 4.81
C GLY A 73 -4.60 -13.56 5.74
N THR A 74 -4.95 -14.68 5.14
CA THR A 74 -5.00 -16.00 5.80
C THR A 74 -3.61 -16.41 6.29
N ASP A 75 -3.55 -17.36 7.24
CA ASP A 75 -2.29 -17.92 7.72
C ASP A 75 -1.42 -18.48 6.58
N PHE A 76 -2.04 -19.02 5.54
CA PHE A 76 -1.34 -19.53 4.36
C PHE A 76 -0.71 -18.38 3.55
N GLU A 77 -1.47 -17.33 3.23
CA GLU A 77 -0.97 -16.16 2.51
C GLU A 77 0.17 -15.48 3.27
N LEU A 78 -0.01 -15.27 4.58
CA LEU A 78 1.02 -14.68 5.42
C LEU A 78 2.29 -15.54 5.46
N LYS A 79 2.19 -16.87 5.52
CA LYS A 79 3.35 -17.75 5.44
C LYS A 79 4.07 -17.64 4.11
N VAL A 80 3.34 -17.62 3.00
CA VAL A 80 3.93 -17.48 1.65
C VAL A 80 4.62 -16.13 1.50
N TRP A 81 4.07 -15.05 2.05
CA TRP A 81 4.67 -13.72 1.94
C TRP A 81 5.88 -13.51 2.86
N ASN A 82 6.04 -14.30 3.93
CA ASN A 82 7.17 -14.22 4.86
C ASN A 82 8.27 -15.27 4.57
N ALA A 83 8.11 -16.10 3.54
CA ALA A 83 9.09 -17.10 3.12
C ALA A 83 10.22 -16.47 2.30
#